data_AF-F9D6V8-F1
#
_entry.id   AF-F9D6V8-F1
#
_cell.length_a   1.000
_cell.length_b   1.000
_cell.length_c   1.000
_cell.angle_alpha   90.00
_cell.angle_beta   90.00
_cell.angle_gamma   90.00
#
_symmetry.space_group_name_H-M   'P 1'
#
loop_
_entity.id
_entity.type
_entity.pdbx_description
1 polymer ?
#
loop_
_entity_poly.entity_id
_entity_poly.type
_entity_poly.pdbx_seq_one_letter_code
_entity_poly.pdbx_strand_id
1 'polypeptide(L)'
;MYVEANKLEDNLGLLTQRGVNDYKQYLQQEASKVEVGKKGGGIESINQKCQFVALMINEVLSCHNEFLDYNIQPVKYTPIEDKRKKDDGLHFLLTIDEREALNNCTGLNERQTVYKDLFILQCNCGQRVSDLKQLVLGNYIKDKENFIHLDTQKEDIKAYFPETETVRQFICKLQSLVYEKNGSHFIKTGDSDINIDNLDKGSLYNNVKQIAKKAGLNRIHKYKDAQGRQLESPICDILSSHCARHTFATIMREKGYDADVVCIMLGHADDTMVKEVYAHNDDTLKTAKLKRAMAKVEGEKSSKSALQLLFAYDKLKELERMKDDSIDILTLPLCKECVFIIKSTANLGKAKRQIANVDEEKREQFASKTSYTMVYRQAHCRYRPI
;
A
#
# COMPACT_ATOMS: atom_id res chain seq x y z
N MET A 1 -32.16 -20.29 -12.25
CA MET A 1 -30.86 -20.85 -11.80
C MET A 1 -30.30 -21.82 -12.85
N TYR A 2 -29.03 -22.25 -12.79
CA TYR A 2 -28.41 -23.12 -13.84
C TYR A 2 -29.23 -24.39 -14.15
N VAL A 3 -29.60 -25.14 -13.10
CA VAL A 3 -30.36 -26.40 -13.20
C VAL A 3 -31.72 -26.15 -13.87
N GLU A 4 -32.48 -25.19 -13.38
CA GLU A 4 -33.79 -24.80 -13.94
C GLU A 4 -33.68 -24.28 -15.38
N ALA A 5 -32.71 -23.41 -15.65
CA ALA A 5 -32.52 -22.77 -16.95
C ALA A 5 -32.19 -23.78 -18.05
N ASN A 6 -31.52 -24.88 -17.70
CA ASN A 6 -31.17 -25.94 -18.62
C ASN A 6 -32.10 -27.16 -18.50
N LYS A 7 -33.16 -27.09 -17.69
CA LYS A 7 -34.11 -28.18 -17.44
C LYS A 7 -33.40 -29.49 -17.07
N LEU A 8 -32.33 -29.39 -16.30
CA LEU A 8 -31.57 -30.55 -15.83
C LEU A 8 -32.29 -31.19 -14.65
N GLU A 9 -32.15 -32.51 -14.53
CA GLU A 9 -32.54 -33.19 -13.30
C GLU A 9 -31.63 -32.75 -12.16
N ASP A 10 -32.22 -32.28 -11.06
CA ASP A 10 -31.50 -31.86 -9.87
C ASP A 10 -31.04 -33.09 -9.07
N ASN A 11 -29.90 -33.66 -9.47
CA ASN A 11 -29.36 -34.87 -8.87
C ASN A 11 -27.82 -34.86 -8.80
N LEU A 12 -27.27 -35.86 -8.11
CA LEU A 12 -25.83 -36.00 -7.87
C LEU A 12 -24.98 -36.12 -9.16
N GLY A 13 -25.59 -36.47 -10.30
CA GLY A 13 -24.91 -36.53 -11.60
C GLY A 13 -24.34 -35.18 -12.05
N LEU A 14 -24.80 -34.07 -11.45
CA LEU A 14 -24.26 -32.74 -11.65
C LEU A 14 -22.94 -32.49 -10.90
N LEU A 15 -22.63 -33.28 -9.88
CA LEU A 15 -21.43 -33.13 -9.03
C LEU A 15 -20.23 -33.88 -9.62
N THR A 16 -20.00 -33.69 -10.91
CA THR A 16 -18.97 -34.38 -11.68
C THR A 16 -18.05 -33.37 -12.37
N GLN A 17 -16.90 -33.86 -12.85
CA GLN A 17 -16.00 -33.03 -13.67
C GLN A 17 -16.73 -32.42 -14.88
N ARG A 18 -17.65 -33.19 -15.49
CA ARG A 18 -18.51 -32.71 -16.58
C ARG A 18 -19.45 -31.61 -16.09
N GLY A 19 -20.14 -31.82 -14.97
CA GLY A 19 -21.05 -30.80 -14.42
C GLY A 19 -20.37 -29.47 -14.08
N VAL A 20 -19.15 -29.50 -13.53
CA VAL A 20 -18.36 -28.27 -13.28
C VAL A 20 -17.98 -27.58 -14.59
N ASN A 21 -17.61 -28.33 -15.63
CA ASN A 21 -17.29 -27.79 -16.95
C ASN A 21 -18.53 -27.19 -17.64
N ASP A 22 -19.68 -27.86 -17.55
CA ASP A 22 -20.94 -27.41 -18.13
C ASP A 22 -21.44 -26.15 -17.41
N TYR A 23 -21.33 -26.10 -16.07
CA TYR A 23 -21.65 -24.90 -15.30
C TYR A 23 -20.75 -23.71 -15.67
N LYS A 24 -19.44 -23.95 -15.85
CA LYS A 24 -18.50 -22.94 -16.35
C LYS A 24 -18.93 -22.40 -17.71
N GLN A 25 -19.25 -23.28 -18.66
CA GLN A 25 -19.72 -22.90 -20.00
C GLN A 25 -21.01 -22.09 -19.93
N TYR A 26 -21.98 -22.52 -19.12
CA TYR A 26 -23.21 -21.78 -18.89
C TYR A 26 -22.94 -20.37 -18.37
N LEU A 27 -22.09 -20.21 -17.36
CA LEU A 27 -21.74 -18.89 -16.82
C LEU A 27 -21.07 -17.99 -17.87
N GLN A 28 -20.24 -18.54 -18.76
CA GLN A 28 -19.64 -17.80 -19.87
C GLN A 28 -20.69 -17.37 -20.92
N GLN A 29 -21.66 -18.23 -21.22
CA GLN A 29 -22.76 -17.91 -22.13
C GLN A 29 -23.66 -16.82 -21.53
N GLU A 30 -24.04 -16.94 -20.26
CA GLU A 30 -24.82 -15.90 -19.56
C GLU A 30 -24.06 -14.58 -19.50
N ALA A 31 -22.74 -14.63 -19.26
CA ALA A 31 -21.90 -13.44 -19.31
C ALA A 31 -21.97 -12.75 -20.69
N SER A 32 -21.88 -13.51 -21.78
CA SER A 32 -21.93 -12.93 -23.14
C SER A 32 -23.24 -12.19 -23.45
N LYS A 33 -24.33 -12.50 -22.74
CA LYS A 33 -25.64 -11.84 -22.88
C LYS A 33 -25.74 -10.52 -22.12
N VAL A 34 -24.80 -10.24 -21.20
CA VAL A 34 -24.79 -9.01 -20.41
C VAL A 34 -24.46 -7.83 -21.33
N GLU A 35 -25.32 -6.81 -21.33
CA GLU A 35 -25.10 -5.57 -22.07
C GLU A 35 -23.75 -4.93 -21.70
N VAL A 36 -23.09 -4.31 -22.69
CA VAL A 36 -21.77 -3.69 -22.51
C VAL A 36 -21.82 -2.63 -21.41
N GLY A 37 -20.84 -2.66 -20.50
CA GLY A 37 -20.78 -1.73 -19.37
C GLY A 37 -21.75 -2.00 -18.23
N LYS A 38 -22.65 -2.99 -18.32
CA LYS A 38 -23.46 -3.45 -17.19
C LYS A 38 -22.68 -4.41 -16.30
N LYS A 39 -23.03 -4.43 -15.01
CA LYS A 39 -22.46 -5.36 -14.04
C LYS A 39 -22.93 -6.77 -14.34
N GLY A 40 -22.00 -7.72 -14.40
CA GLY A 40 -22.30 -9.14 -14.54
C GLY A 40 -21.29 -9.88 -15.40
N GLY A 41 -21.12 -11.19 -15.14
CA GLY A 41 -20.35 -12.07 -16.01
C GLY A 41 -18.84 -11.79 -16.10
N GLY A 42 -18.25 -11.12 -15.12
CA GLY A 42 -16.80 -10.91 -15.08
C GLY A 42 -16.04 -12.22 -14.92
N ILE A 43 -14.88 -12.34 -15.58
CA ILE A 43 -14.05 -13.56 -15.57
C ILE A 43 -13.73 -14.00 -14.13
N GLU A 44 -13.33 -13.07 -13.28
CA GLU A 44 -13.04 -13.33 -11.86
C GLU A 44 -14.27 -13.89 -11.12
N SER A 45 -15.45 -13.31 -11.33
CA SER A 45 -16.69 -13.77 -10.69
C SER A 45 -17.08 -15.18 -11.15
N ILE A 46 -16.88 -15.49 -12.43
CA ILE A 46 -17.10 -16.83 -12.97
C ILE A 46 -16.13 -17.82 -12.31
N ASN A 47 -14.84 -17.46 -12.24
CA ASN A 47 -13.82 -18.28 -11.60
C ASN A 47 -14.15 -18.57 -10.14
N GLN A 48 -14.50 -17.54 -9.35
CA GLN A 48 -14.88 -17.69 -7.94
C GLN A 48 -16.07 -18.64 -7.75
N LYS A 49 -17.11 -18.52 -8.58
CA LYS A 49 -18.30 -19.39 -8.50
C LYS A 49 -17.97 -20.84 -8.81
N CYS A 50 -17.19 -21.11 -9.86
CA CYS A 50 -16.81 -22.47 -10.20
C CYS A 50 -15.81 -23.07 -9.21
N GLN A 51 -14.86 -22.28 -8.71
CA GLN A 51 -13.92 -22.69 -7.67
C GLN A 51 -14.64 -23.04 -6.38
N PHE A 52 -15.63 -22.25 -5.98
CA PHE A 52 -16.44 -22.55 -4.80
C PHE A 52 -17.14 -23.92 -4.94
N VAL A 53 -17.77 -24.20 -6.08
CA VAL A 53 -18.38 -25.53 -6.33
C VAL A 53 -17.33 -26.64 -6.29
N ALA A 54 -16.18 -26.45 -6.93
CA ALA A 54 -15.10 -27.44 -6.92
C ALA A 54 -14.54 -27.70 -5.51
N LEU A 55 -14.38 -26.65 -4.70
CA LEU A 55 -13.96 -26.74 -3.30
C LEU A 55 -15.00 -27.48 -2.46
N MET A 56 -16.29 -27.18 -2.63
CA MET A 56 -17.36 -27.91 -1.96
C MET A 56 -17.34 -29.41 -2.31
N ILE A 57 -17.12 -29.75 -3.58
CA ILE A 57 -17.01 -31.15 -4.00
C ILE A 57 -15.80 -31.81 -3.32
N ASN A 58 -14.63 -31.20 -3.40
CA ASN A 58 -13.37 -31.81 -2.98
C ASN A 58 -13.17 -31.87 -1.46
N GLU A 59 -13.56 -30.81 -0.75
CA GLU A 59 -13.27 -30.66 0.69
C GLU A 59 -14.43 -31.16 1.56
N VAL A 60 -15.64 -31.29 1.00
CA VAL A 60 -16.82 -31.72 1.75
C VAL A 60 -17.39 -33.00 1.16
N LEU A 61 -17.88 -32.95 -0.08
CA LEU A 61 -18.75 -34.01 -0.61
C LEU A 61 -18.02 -35.31 -0.97
N SER A 62 -16.74 -35.25 -1.34
CA SER A 62 -15.95 -36.45 -1.67
C SER A 62 -15.20 -37.07 -0.49
N CYS A 63 -15.14 -36.40 0.66
CA CYS A 63 -14.21 -36.74 1.73
C CYS A 63 -14.85 -36.88 3.12
N HIS A 64 -16.00 -36.26 3.38
CA HIS A 64 -16.65 -36.32 4.70
C HIS A 64 -17.49 -37.59 4.85
N ASN A 65 -17.41 -38.25 6.01
CA ASN A 65 -18.07 -39.54 6.28
C ASN A 65 -19.58 -39.53 5.96
N GLU A 66 -20.26 -38.41 6.18
CA GLU A 66 -21.69 -38.23 5.92
C GLU A 66 -22.07 -38.36 4.44
N PHE A 67 -21.10 -38.25 3.53
CA PHE A 67 -21.33 -38.23 2.08
C PHE A 67 -20.62 -39.35 1.31
N LEU A 68 -19.84 -40.21 1.96
CA LEU A 68 -19.05 -41.24 1.28
C LEU A 68 -19.91 -42.24 0.51
N ASP A 69 -21.10 -42.57 1.01
CA ASP A 69 -22.04 -43.49 0.35
C ASP A 69 -22.48 -42.99 -1.04
N TYR A 70 -22.40 -41.68 -1.29
CA TYR A 70 -22.70 -41.09 -2.58
C TYR A 70 -21.58 -41.25 -3.62
N ASN A 71 -20.39 -41.74 -3.21
CA ASN A 71 -19.26 -42.04 -4.09
C ASN A 71 -18.83 -40.88 -5.02
N ILE A 72 -18.99 -39.64 -4.56
CA ILE A 72 -18.66 -38.43 -5.33
C ILE A 72 -17.15 -38.34 -5.49
N GLN A 73 -16.69 -38.18 -6.74
CA GLN A 73 -15.27 -38.11 -7.05
C GLN A 73 -14.75 -36.67 -7.01
N PRO A 74 -13.52 -36.43 -6.55
CA PRO A 74 -12.88 -35.12 -6.63
C PRO A 74 -12.81 -34.60 -8.08
N VAL A 75 -12.87 -33.29 -8.22
CA VAL A 75 -12.85 -32.57 -9.50
C VAL A 75 -11.68 -31.60 -9.58
N LYS A 76 -11.24 -31.31 -10.82
CA LYS A 76 -10.23 -30.29 -11.10
C LYS A 76 -10.86 -29.08 -11.76
N TYR A 77 -10.57 -27.89 -11.22
CA TYR A 77 -10.93 -26.63 -11.84
C TYR A 77 -9.70 -25.87 -12.33
N THR A 78 -9.73 -25.44 -13.59
CA THR A 78 -8.71 -24.55 -14.17
C THR A 78 -9.34 -23.18 -14.41
N PRO A 79 -8.84 -22.11 -13.75
CA PRO A 79 -9.35 -20.76 -13.92
C PRO A 79 -9.30 -20.30 -15.38
N ILE A 80 -10.30 -19.53 -15.78
CA ILE A 80 -10.28 -18.78 -17.04
C ILE A 80 -9.22 -17.69 -16.91
N GLU A 81 -8.30 -17.63 -17.87
CA GLU A 81 -7.30 -16.56 -17.94
C GLU A 81 -7.97 -15.22 -18.24
N ASP A 82 -7.67 -14.22 -17.42
CA ASP A 82 -8.07 -12.84 -17.67
C ASP A 82 -7.03 -12.16 -18.56
N LYS A 83 -7.41 -11.90 -19.82
CA LYS A 83 -6.52 -11.26 -20.81
C LYS A 83 -6.45 -9.74 -20.65
N ARG A 84 -7.23 -9.15 -19.73
CA ARG A 84 -7.16 -7.72 -19.44
C ARG A 84 -5.81 -7.43 -18.80
N LYS A 85 -5.17 -6.37 -19.27
CA LYS A 85 -4.02 -5.81 -18.59
C LYS A 85 -4.50 -5.07 -17.36
N LYS A 86 -3.62 -4.89 -16.38
CA LYS A 86 -3.98 -4.25 -15.11
C LYS A 86 -4.38 -2.76 -15.27
N ASP A 87 -3.88 -2.10 -16.30
CA ASP A 87 -4.22 -0.74 -16.73
C ASP A 87 -5.54 -0.62 -17.52
N ASP A 88 -6.15 -1.75 -17.92
CA ASP A 88 -7.44 -1.74 -18.61
C ASP A 88 -8.63 -1.45 -17.66
N GLY A 89 -8.38 -1.29 -16.35
CA GLY A 89 -9.41 -1.10 -15.34
C GLY A 89 -10.02 0.31 -15.32
N LEU A 90 -11.01 0.50 -14.43
CA LEU A 90 -11.70 1.79 -14.21
C LEU A 90 -10.86 2.78 -13.37
N HIS A 91 -9.61 2.44 -13.08
CA HIS A 91 -8.77 3.15 -12.14
C HIS A 91 -8.02 4.27 -12.87
N PHE A 92 -8.30 5.51 -12.48
CA PHE A 92 -7.63 6.70 -13.00
C PHE A 92 -7.26 7.66 -11.86
N LEU A 93 -6.29 8.52 -12.13
CA LEU A 93 -5.91 9.63 -11.26
C LEU A 93 -6.69 10.89 -11.62
N LEU A 94 -6.97 11.73 -10.62
CA LEU A 94 -7.36 13.12 -10.84
C LEU A 94 -6.11 13.99 -10.98
N THR A 95 -6.10 14.82 -12.02
CA THR A 95 -5.05 15.83 -12.22
C THR A 95 -5.12 16.91 -11.13
N ILE A 96 -4.08 17.74 -11.04
CA ILE A 96 -4.05 18.86 -10.10
C ILE A 96 -5.26 19.79 -10.34
N ASP A 97 -5.45 20.21 -11.60
CA ASP A 97 -6.54 21.09 -12.01
C ASP A 97 -7.93 20.49 -11.73
N GLU A 98 -8.12 19.18 -11.97
CA GLU A 98 -9.40 18.51 -11.68
C GLU A 98 -9.72 18.48 -10.19
N ARG A 99 -8.70 18.32 -9.32
CA ARG A 99 -8.89 18.38 -7.86
C ARG A 99 -9.17 19.79 -7.38
N GLU A 100 -8.49 20.78 -7.95
CA GLU A 100 -8.73 22.18 -7.64
C GLU A 100 -10.13 22.61 -8.07
N ALA A 101 -10.57 22.21 -9.26
CA ALA A 101 -11.93 22.44 -9.75
C ALA A 101 -12.97 21.80 -8.83
N LEU A 102 -12.75 20.55 -8.37
CA LEU A 102 -13.62 19.92 -7.38
C LEU A 102 -13.64 20.70 -6.06
N ASN A 103 -12.47 21.07 -5.53
CA ASN A 103 -12.36 21.76 -4.25
C ASN A 103 -13.05 23.13 -4.27
N ASN A 104 -12.90 23.86 -5.38
CA ASN A 104 -13.43 25.20 -5.60
C ASN A 104 -14.87 25.21 -6.15
N CYS A 105 -15.49 24.05 -6.33
CA CYS A 105 -16.86 23.95 -6.85
C CYS A 105 -17.86 24.73 -5.99
N THR A 106 -18.57 25.68 -6.61
CA THR A 106 -19.62 26.50 -5.99
C THR A 106 -21.01 25.92 -6.23
N GLY A 107 -22.04 26.47 -5.56
CA GLY A 107 -23.44 26.04 -5.77
C GLY A 107 -23.75 24.63 -5.22
N LEU A 108 -23.02 24.22 -4.18
CA LEU A 108 -23.24 22.98 -3.46
C LEU A 108 -24.16 23.23 -2.25
N ASN A 109 -25.09 22.31 -1.99
CA ASN A 109 -25.79 22.31 -0.71
C ASN A 109 -24.87 21.79 0.41
N GLU A 110 -25.29 21.91 1.67
CA GLU A 110 -24.47 21.50 2.82
C GLU A 110 -24.05 20.02 2.77
N ARG A 111 -24.97 19.15 2.35
CA ARG A 111 -24.70 17.71 2.19
C ARG A 111 -23.64 17.43 1.11
N GLN A 112 -23.74 18.09 -0.04
CA GLN A 112 -22.76 18.01 -1.11
C GLN A 112 -21.40 18.57 -0.66
N THR A 113 -21.40 19.63 0.14
CA THR A 113 -20.17 20.20 0.70
C THR A 113 -19.44 19.20 1.60
N VAL A 114 -20.15 18.52 2.49
CA VAL A 114 -19.55 17.47 3.34
C VAL A 114 -19.01 16.31 2.50
N TYR A 115 -19.75 15.85 1.50
CA TYR A 115 -19.26 14.77 0.62
C TYR A 115 -18.06 15.18 -0.23
N LYS A 116 -18.00 16.44 -0.69
CA LYS A 116 -16.80 17.00 -1.34
C LYS A 116 -15.62 16.93 -0.37
N ASP A 117 -15.79 17.44 0.85
CA ASP A 117 -14.73 17.50 1.85
C ASP A 117 -14.21 16.12 2.22
N LEU A 118 -15.10 15.12 2.39
CA LEU A 118 -14.72 13.72 2.60
C LEU A 118 -13.89 13.15 1.44
N PHE A 119 -14.29 13.45 0.19
CA PHE A 119 -13.58 12.96 -0.99
C PHE A 119 -12.22 13.64 -1.17
N ILE A 120 -12.12 14.95 -0.92
CA ILE A 120 -10.86 15.69 -0.96
C ILE A 120 -9.94 15.22 0.18
N LEU A 121 -10.46 14.99 1.39
CA LEU A 121 -9.70 14.38 2.48
C LEU A 121 -9.14 13.03 2.03
N GLN A 122 -9.97 12.18 1.41
CA GLN A 122 -9.53 10.88 0.88
C GLN A 122 -8.41 11.01 -0.17
N CYS A 123 -8.47 12.01 -1.05
CA CYS A 123 -7.41 12.28 -2.03
C CYS A 123 -6.08 12.72 -1.36
N ASN A 124 -6.14 13.21 -0.13
CA ASN A 124 -4.97 13.70 0.62
C ASN A 124 -4.41 12.71 1.65
N CYS A 125 -5.17 11.68 2.04
CA CYS A 125 -4.69 10.65 2.97
C CYS A 125 -4.71 9.22 2.39
N GLY A 126 -5.39 8.99 1.26
CA GLY A 126 -5.45 7.70 0.57
C GLY A 126 -6.24 6.60 1.27
N GLN A 127 -6.92 6.89 2.40
CA GLN A 127 -7.59 5.87 3.20
C GLN A 127 -8.86 5.31 2.53
N ARG A 128 -9.28 4.08 2.88
CA ARG A 128 -10.55 3.53 2.38
C ARG A 128 -11.72 4.26 3.02
N VAL A 129 -12.89 4.19 2.39
CA VAL A 129 -14.11 4.85 2.90
C VAL A 129 -14.49 4.37 4.29
N SER A 130 -14.37 3.06 4.53
CA SER A 130 -14.57 2.44 5.84
C SER A 130 -13.64 3.02 6.90
N ASP A 131 -12.39 3.33 6.51
CA ASP A 131 -11.35 3.84 7.40
C ASP A 131 -11.45 5.38 7.59
N LEU A 132 -12.04 6.11 6.63
CA LEU A 132 -12.34 7.55 6.77
C LEU A 132 -13.24 7.83 7.98
N LYS A 133 -14.14 6.91 8.33
CA LYS A 133 -14.93 7.02 9.56
C LYS A 133 -14.02 7.17 10.77
N GLN A 134 -13.06 6.29 10.94
CA GLN A 134 -12.15 6.32 12.10
C GLN A 134 -11.39 7.64 12.17
N LEU A 135 -10.96 8.14 11.01
CA LEU A 135 -10.28 9.44 10.90
C LEU A 135 -11.19 10.61 11.32
N VAL A 136 -12.42 10.65 10.82
CA VAL A 136 -13.42 11.70 11.13
C VAL A 136 -13.95 11.59 12.56
N LEU A 137 -13.90 10.42 13.19
CA LEU A 137 -14.23 10.25 14.61
C LEU A 137 -13.07 10.61 15.54
N GLY A 138 -11.86 10.82 15.02
CA GLY A 138 -10.68 11.05 15.86
C GLY A 138 -10.08 9.76 16.45
N ASN A 139 -10.48 8.60 15.94
CA ASN A 139 -10.01 7.29 16.38
C ASN A 139 -8.67 6.95 15.70
N TYR A 140 -7.63 7.69 16.03
CA TYR A 140 -6.28 7.47 15.54
C TYR A 140 -5.24 7.98 16.55
N ILE A 141 -4.01 7.50 16.41
CA ILE A 141 -2.88 7.99 17.20
C ILE A 141 -2.11 9.00 16.36
N LYS A 142 -1.66 10.08 17.01
CA LYS A 142 -0.72 11.03 16.42
C LYS A 142 0.62 10.92 17.13
N ASP A 143 1.70 10.71 16.38
CA ASP A 143 3.03 10.65 16.96
C ASP A 143 3.71 12.04 17.06
N LYS A 144 4.92 12.05 17.61
CA LYS A 144 5.73 13.26 17.81
C LYS A 144 6.17 13.93 16.51
N GLU A 145 6.15 13.20 15.40
CA GLU A 145 6.54 13.69 14.07
C GLU A 145 5.32 14.12 13.22
N ASN A 146 4.12 14.15 13.84
CA ASN A 146 2.85 14.47 13.20
C ASN A 146 2.39 13.44 12.16
N PHE A 147 2.75 12.18 12.30
CA PHE A 147 2.11 11.10 11.54
C PHE A 147 0.86 10.60 12.25
N ILE A 148 -0.17 10.33 11.45
CA ILE A 148 -1.39 9.65 11.86
C ILE A 148 -1.17 8.15 11.71
N HIS A 149 -1.43 7.41 12.79
CA HIS A 149 -1.43 5.96 12.82
C HIS A 149 -2.88 5.51 12.93
N LEU A 150 -3.40 4.90 11.86
CA LEU A 150 -4.80 4.53 11.72
C LEU A 150 -4.91 3.00 11.61
N ASP A 151 -5.69 2.39 12.50
CA ASP A 151 -6.01 0.96 12.40
C ASP A 151 -7.00 0.74 11.25
N THR A 152 -6.58 0.05 10.18
CA THR A 152 -7.46 -0.20 9.03
C THR A 152 -8.34 -1.42 9.26
N GLN A 153 -9.61 -1.32 8.87
CA GLN A 153 -10.59 -2.36 9.20
C GLN A 153 -10.44 -3.65 8.39
N LYS A 154 -9.95 -3.56 7.15
CA LYS A 154 -10.00 -4.67 6.20
C LYS A 154 -8.82 -5.64 6.35
N GLU A 155 -7.62 -5.12 6.61
CA GLU A 155 -6.38 -5.90 6.56
C GLU A 155 -5.74 -6.07 7.94
N ASP A 156 -6.31 -5.47 9.01
CA ASP A 156 -5.72 -5.41 10.35
C ASP A 156 -4.27 -4.86 10.33
N ILE A 157 -3.97 -4.00 9.36
CA ILE A 157 -2.69 -3.34 9.17
C ILE A 157 -2.86 -1.85 9.48
N LYS A 158 -1.90 -1.30 10.22
CA LYS A 158 -1.87 0.14 10.50
C LYS A 158 -1.43 0.94 9.28
N ALA A 159 -2.17 1.98 8.95
CA ALA A 159 -1.76 2.99 7.98
C ALA A 159 -0.98 4.11 8.69
N TYR A 160 0.15 4.52 8.11
CA TYR A 160 1.01 5.58 8.66
C TYR A 160 1.21 6.71 7.65
N PHE A 161 0.47 7.80 7.78
CA PHE A 161 0.52 8.91 6.82
C PHE A 161 0.67 10.26 7.52
N PRO A 162 1.33 11.24 6.88
CA PRO A 162 1.56 12.55 7.51
C PRO A 162 0.26 13.34 7.64
N GLU A 163 0.05 13.95 8.80
CA GLU A 163 -0.97 14.99 8.99
C GLU A 163 -0.47 16.29 8.34
N THR A 164 -0.70 16.41 7.04
CA THR A 164 -0.48 17.69 6.36
C THR A 164 -1.47 18.73 6.85
N GLU A 165 -1.15 20.01 6.66
CA GLU A 165 -2.05 21.11 7.02
C GLU A 165 -3.44 20.97 6.37
N THR A 166 -3.50 20.55 5.10
CA THR A 166 -4.75 20.26 4.40
C THR A 166 -5.53 19.12 5.05
N VAL A 167 -4.86 18.01 5.40
CA VAL A 167 -5.49 16.87 6.07
C VAL A 167 -6.08 17.31 7.42
N ARG A 168 -5.29 18.05 8.21
CA ARG A 168 -5.71 18.60 9.51
C ARG A 168 -6.95 19.48 9.38
N GLN A 169 -6.96 20.41 8.42
CA GLN A 169 -8.08 21.32 8.19
C GLN A 169 -9.38 20.56 7.88
N PHE A 170 -9.34 19.58 6.98
CA PHE A 170 -10.52 18.78 6.65
C PHE A 170 -10.97 17.90 7.81
N ILE A 171 -10.04 17.28 8.54
CA ILE A 171 -10.36 16.47 9.72
C ILE A 171 -11.05 17.34 10.77
N CYS A 172 -10.47 18.48 11.16
CA CYS A 172 -11.06 19.37 12.15
C CYS A 172 -12.45 19.88 11.72
N LYS A 173 -12.59 20.29 10.45
CA LYS A 173 -13.86 20.74 9.89
C LYS A 173 -14.92 19.65 9.99
N LEU A 174 -14.63 18.43 9.53
CA LEU A 174 -15.57 17.32 9.53
C LEU A 174 -15.90 16.86 10.96
N GLN A 175 -14.89 16.73 11.82
CA GLN A 175 -15.05 16.39 13.25
C GLN A 175 -16.00 17.33 13.97
N SER A 176 -15.91 18.64 13.71
CA SER A 176 -16.76 19.64 14.36
C SER A 176 -18.26 19.51 14.04
N LEU A 177 -18.59 18.77 12.98
CA LEU A 177 -19.96 18.51 12.53
C LEU A 177 -20.49 17.14 12.99
N VAL A 178 -19.65 16.32 13.63
CA VAL A 178 -20.00 14.98 14.09
C VAL A 178 -20.85 15.03 15.36
N TYR A 179 -21.88 14.19 15.42
CA TYR A 179 -22.61 13.91 16.64
C TYR A 179 -23.06 12.44 16.69
N GLU A 180 -23.36 11.96 17.90
CA GLU A 180 -23.85 10.61 18.12
C GLU A 180 -25.35 10.61 18.39
N LYS A 181 -26.06 9.63 17.82
CA LYS A 181 -27.49 9.39 18.09
C LYS A 181 -27.76 7.89 18.04
N ASN A 182 -28.31 7.33 19.13
CA ASN A 182 -28.66 5.91 19.26
C ASN A 182 -27.47 4.96 18.95
N GLY A 183 -26.25 5.30 19.40
CA GLY A 183 -25.05 4.49 19.15
C GLY A 183 -24.53 4.52 17.71
N SER A 184 -25.07 5.40 16.86
CA SER A 184 -24.60 5.65 15.49
C SER A 184 -24.05 7.06 15.35
N HIS A 185 -23.09 7.23 14.43
CA HIS A 185 -22.40 8.50 14.22
C HIS A 185 -22.91 9.20 12.96
N PHE A 186 -23.15 10.51 13.07
CA PHE A 186 -23.71 11.33 12.02
C PHE A 186 -22.91 12.60 11.80
N ILE A 187 -22.85 13.10 10.55
CA ILE A 187 -22.44 14.47 10.24
C ILE A 187 -23.69 15.29 9.96
N LYS A 188 -23.84 16.41 10.68
CA LYS A 188 -24.93 17.35 10.47
C LYS A 188 -24.80 18.05 9.11
N THR A 189 -25.89 18.04 8.32
CA THR A 189 -25.95 18.66 6.98
C THR A 189 -27.29 19.36 6.75
N GLY A 190 -27.45 20.56 7.34
CA GLY A 190 -28.66 21.36 7.23
C GLY A 190 -29.89 20.61 7.69
N ASP A 191 -30.82 20.38 6.77
CA ASP A 191 -32.09 19.68 7.00
C ASP A 191 -31.95 18.14 7.01
N SER A 192 -30.75 17.60 6.80
CA SER A 192 -30.50 16.15 6.76
C SER A 192 -29.21 15.78 7.46
N ASP A 193 -28.99 14.47 7.65
CA ASP A 193 -27.77 13.94 8.25
C ASP A 193 -27.09 12.92 7.34
N ILE A 194 -25.76 12.81 7.46
CA ILE A 194 -24.99 11.74 6.85
C ILE A 194 -24.63 10.75 7.95
N ASN A 195 -25.18 9.54 7.89
CA ASN A 195 -24.73 8.45 8.74
C ASN A 195 -23.33 7.99 8.29
N ILE A 196 -22.32 8.22 9.15
CA ILE A 196 -20.92 7.96 8.86
C ILE A 196 -20.63 6.45 8.85
N ASP A 197 -21.35 5.70 9.69
CA ASP A 197 -21.21 4.25 9.82
C ASP A 197 -21.56 3.49 8.54
N ASN A 198 -22.24 4.15 7.60
CA ASN A 198 -22.71 3.58 6.34
C ASN A 198 -22.16 4.33 5.10
N LEU A 199 -21.05 5.06 5.22
CA LEU A 199 -20.46 5.82 4.11
C LEU A 199 -20.08 4.96 2.90
N ASP A 200 -19.74 3.70 3.15
CA ASP A 200 -19.36 2.70 2.15
C ASP A 200 -20.54 2.20 1.31
N LYS A 201 -21.80 2.40 1.75
CA LYS A 201 -23.03 1.99 1.04
C LYS A 201 -23.38 2.84 -0.20
N GLY A 202 -22.42 3.60 -0.74
CA GLY A 202 -22.50 4.23 -2.07
C GLY A 202 -23.08 5.65 -2.14
N SER A 203 -23.66 6.17 -1.05
CA SER A 203 -24.25 7.52 -1.02
C SER A 203 -23.21 8.64 -1.26
N LEU A 204 -21.99 8.44 -0.76
CA LEU A 204 -20.84 9.34 -0.98
C LEU A 204 -20.56 9.54 -2.47
N TYR A 205 -20.37 8.47 -3.23
CA TYR A 205 -19.93 8.56 -4.62
C TYR A 205 -20.98 9.11 -5.57
N ASN A 206 -22.25 8.82 -5.34
CA ASN A 206 -23.31 9.42 -6.13
C ASN A 206 -23.29 10.96 -5.99
N ASN A 207 -23.05 11.48 -4.78
CA ASN A 207 -22.90 12.92 -4.57
C ASN A 207 -21.61 13.46 -5.19
N VAL A 208 -20.48 12.78 -5.01
CA VAL A 208 -19.19 13.18 -5.61
C VAL A 208 -19.28 13.26 -7.13
N LYS A 209 -19.95 12.31 -7.80
CA LYS A 209 -20.19 12.37 -9.25
C LYS A 209 -20.99 13.60 -9.67
N GLN A 210 -22.04 13.96 -8.93
CA GLN A 210 -22.82 15.16 -9.20
C GLN A 210 -22.00 16.45 -8.98
N ILE A 211 -21.16 16.47 -7.95
CA ILE A 211 -20.24 17.58 -7.68
C ILE A 211 -19.21 17.69 -8.82
N ALA A 212 -18.65 16.58 -9.28
CA ALA A 212 -17.72 16.54 -10.40
C ALA A 212 -18.34 17.06 -11.70
N LYS A 213 -19.62 16.75 -11.97
CA LYS A 213 -20.37 17.32 -13.09
C LYS A 213 -20.49 18.84 -12.96
N LYS A 214 -20.88 19.35 -11.79
CA LYS A 214 -20.96 20.79 -11.50
C LYS A 214 -19.61 21.48 -11.65
N ALA A 215 -18.52 20.79 -11.29
CA ALA A 215 -17.14 21.27 -11.41
C ALA A 215 -16.56 21.12 -12.83
N GLY A 216 -17.30 20.56 -13.79
CA GLY A 216 -16.87 20.47 -15.19
C GLY A 216 -15.83 19.39 -15.49
N LEU A 217 -15.74 18.33 -14.67
CA LEU A 217 -14.79 17.23 -14.87
C LEU A 217 -15.20 16.30 -16.03
N ASN A 218 -15.02 16.78 -17.26
CA ASN A 218 -15.50 16.12 -18.49
C ASN A 218 -14.43 15.35 -19.28
N ARG A 219 -13.21 15.19 -18.73
CA ARG A 219 -12.15 14.42 -19.39
C ARG A 219 -12.66 13.00 -19.68
N ILE A 220 -12.49 12.55 -20.92
CA ILE A 220 -12.85 11.19 -21.32
C ILE A 220 -11.77 10.22 -20.85
N HIS A 221 -12.19 9.16 -20.16
CA HIS A 221 -11.33 8.05 -19.75
C HIS A 221 -11.76 6.78 -20.48
N LYS A 222 -10.78 6.08 -21.05
CA LYS A 222 -10.96 4.81 -21.76
C LYS A 222 -10.59 3.67 -20.82
N TYR A 223 -11.44 2.65 -20.76
CA TYR A 223 -11.27 1.49 -19.88
C TYR A 223 -11.95 0.26 -20.51
N LYS A 224 -11.75 -0.91 -19.92
CA LYS A 224 -12.46 -2.14 -20.30
C LYS A 224 -13.38 -2.60 -19.17
N ASP A 225 -14.50 -3.20 -19.55
CA ASP A 225 -15.39 -3.82 -18.57
C ASP A 225 -14.85 -5.16 -18.04
N ALA A 226 -15.66 -5.82 -17.21
CA ALA A 226 -15.33 -7.10 -16.59
C ALA A 226 -15.10 -8.25 -17.57
N GLN A 227 -15.49 -8.07 -18.84
CA GLN A 227 -15.34 -9.03 -19.94
C GLN A 227 -14.27 -8.59 -20.95
N GLY A 228 -13.59 -7.46 -20.71
CA GLY A 228 -12.54 -6.95 -21.60
C GLY A 228 -13.04 -6.15 -22.79
N ARG A 229 -14.32 -5.72 -22.78
CA ARG A 229 -14.90 -4.90 -23.85
C ARG A 229 -14.56 -3.43 -23.60
N GLN A 230 -14.11 -2.73 -24.65
CA GLN A 230 -13.70 -1.32 -24.59
C GLN A 230 -14.89 -0.40 -24.28
N LEU A 231 -14.64 0.58 -23.42
CA LEU A 231 -15.58 1.60 -22.98
C LEU A 231 -14.87 2.94 -22.88
N GLU A 232 -15.64 4.01 -23.01
CA GLU A 232 -15.18 5.36 -22.70
C GLU A 232 -16.29 6.14 -22.01
N SER A 233 -15.92 6.95 -21.03
CA SER A 233 -16.88 7.78 -20.30
C SER A 233 -16.19 9.02 -19.73
N PRO A 234 -16.92 10.14 -19.57
CA PRO A 234 -16.44 11.26 -18.78
C PRO A 234 -16.11 10.80 -17.35
N ILE A 235 -14.99 11.26 -16.80
CA ILE A 235 -14.55 10.85 -15.45
C ILE A 235 -15.61 11.16 -14.37
N CYS A 236 -16.40 12.22 -14.53
CA CYS A 236 -17.46 12.57 -13.59
C CYS A 236 -18.55 11.49 -13.45
N ASP A 237 -18.74 10.61 -14.45
CA ASP A 237 -19.72 9.52 -14.41
C ASP A 237 -19.18 8.24 -13.75
N ILE A 238 -17.86 8.11 -13.68
CA ILE A 238 -17.18 6.88 -13.25
C ILE A 238 -16.33 7.06 -11.98
N LEU A 239 -16.36 8.24 -11.34
CA LEU A 239 -15.69 8.48 -10.06
C LEU A 239 -16.10 7.46 -8.98
N SER A 240 -15.10 7.01 -8.23
CA SER A 240 -15.24 6.00 -7.16
C SER A 240 -14.22 6.22 -6.05
N SER A 241 -14.34 5.46 -4.96
CA SER A 241 -13.39 5.48 -3.82
C SER A 241 -11.97 5.21 -4.24
N HIS A 242 -11.82 4.28 -5.18
CA HIS A 242 -10.52 3.88 -5.68
C HIS A 242 -9.82 5.02 -6.40
N CYS A 243 -10.57 5.91 -7.07
CA CYS A 243 -9.99 7.08 -7.74
C CYS A 243 -9.24 8.00 -6.75
N ALA A 244 -9.83 8.30 -5.59
CA ALA A 244 -9.17 9.11 -4.56
C ALA A 244 -7.90 8.44 -4.01
N ARG A 245 -7.99 7.13 -3.72
CA ARG A 245 -6.84 6.34 -3.24
C ARG A 245 -5.71 6.24 -4.28
N HIS A 246 -6.04 6.02 -5.56
CA HIS A 246 -5.08 6.04 -6.66
C HIS A 246 -4.43 7.41 -6.83
N THR A 247 -5.22 8.47 -6.71
CA THR A 247 -4.72 9.83 -6.81
C THR A 247 -3.69 10.11 -5.71
N PHE A 248 -4.00 9.77 -4.45
CA PHE A 248 -3.04 9.88 -3.36
C PHE A 248 -1.76 9.07 -3.61
N ALA A 249 -1.92 7.79 -3.98
CA ALA A 249 -0.79 6.90 -4.24
C ALA A 249 0.12 7.47 -5.33
N THR A 250 -0.47 7.94 -6.44
CA THR A 250 0.28 8.53 -7.56
C THR A 250 1.03 9.79 -7.13
N ILE A 251 0.38 10.69 -6.39
CA ILE A 251 1.01 11.92 -5.91
C ILE A 251 2.19 11.62 -4.97
N MET A 252 2.04 10.68 -4.04
CA MET A 252 3.15 10.31 -3.14
C MET A 252 4.31 9.70 -3.92
N ARG A 253 4.00 8.93 -4.95
CA ARG A 253 4.99 8.35 -5.84
C ARG A 253 5.70 9.40 -6.69
N GLU A 254 5.00 10.42 -7.17
CA GLU A 254 5.58 11.61 -7.85
C GLU A 254 6.46 12.44 -6.91
N LYS A 255 6.06 12.59 -5.63
CA LYS A 255 6.90 13.18 -4.56
C LYS A 255 8.16 12.37 -4.27
N GLY A 256 8.22 11.13 -4.75
CA GLY A 256 9.42 10.31 -4.72
C GLY A 256 9.48 9.27 -3.61
N TYR A 257 8.41 9.06 -2.85
CA TYR A 257 8.31 7.97 -1.89
C TYR A 257 8.35 6.63 -2.60
N ASP A 258 8.93 5.59 -2.00
CA ASP A 258 8.96 4.24 -2.56
C ASP A 258 7.61 3.51 -2.46
N ALA A 259 7.42 2.42 -3.22
CA ALA A 259 6.11 1.75 -3.30
C ALA A 259 5.73 1.09 -1.96
N ASP A 260 6.71 0.47 -1.31
CA ASP A 260 6.63 -0.05 0.05
C ASP A 260 6.23 1.03 1.06
N VAL A 261 6.85 2.21 0.98
CA VAL A 261 6.52 3.36 1.82
C VAL A 261 5.08 3.82 1.58
N VAL A 262 4.64 3.85 0.32
CA VAL A 262 3.24 4.22 0.00
C VAL A 262 2.25 3.13 0.44
N CYS A 263 2.61 1.84 0.41
CA CYS A 263 1.79 0.78 1.00
C CYS A 263 1.63 0.95 2.51
N ILE A 264 2.70 1.35 3.21
CA ILE A 264 2.66 1.69 4.64
C ILE A 264 1.72 2.87 4.89
N MET A 265 1.79 3.93 4.06
CA MET A 265 0.86 5.07 4.16
C MET A 265 -0.61 4.68 3.96
N LEU A 266 -0.84 3.68 3.13
CA LEU A 266 -2.17 3.24 2.73
C LEU A 266 -2.75 2.14 3.63
N GLY A 267 -1.95 1.53 4.52
CA GLY A 267 -2.36 0.36 5.31
C GLY A 267 -2.83 -0.79 4.42
N HIS A 268 -1.97 -1.23 3.49
CA HIS A 268 -2.30 -2.28 2.52
C HIS A 268 -1.25 -3.40 2.59
N ALA A 269 -1.69 -4.66 2.69
CA ALA A 269 -0.82 -5.83 2.68
C ALA A 269 -0.23 -6.10 1.29
N ASP A 270 -1.08 -5.95 0.25
CA ASP A 270 -0.74 -6.22 -1.14
C ASP A 270 -0.34 -4.93 -1.88
N ASP A 271 0.85 -4.91 -2.48
CA ASP A 271 1.37 -3.77 -3.21
C ASP A 271 0.89 -3.69 -4.65
N THR A 272 0.04 -4.62 -5.09
CA THR A 272 -0.48 -4.70 -6.47
C THR A 272 -1.07 -3.37 -6.94
N MET A 273 -1.93 -2.72 -6.14
CA MET A 273 -2.52 -1.41 -6.49
C MET A 273 -1.50 -0.27 -6.58
N VAL A 274 -0.44 -0.31 -5.76
CA VAL A 274 0.61 0.72 -5.73
C VAL A 274 1.65 0.48 -6.82
N LYS A 275 1.92 -0.78 -7.16
CA LYS A 275 2.72 -1.20 -8.32
C LYS A 275 1.99 -0.98 -9.65
N GLU A 276 0.66 -1.03 -9.66
CA GLU A 276 -0.16 -0.75 -10.85
C GLU A 276 -0.06 0.72 -11.27
N VAL A 277 0.02 1.64 -10.30
CA VAL A 277 0.33 3.06 -10.56
C VAL A 277 1.68 3.23 -11.28
N TYR A 278 2.57 2.22 -11.25
CA TYR A 278 3.89 2.22 -11.89
C TYR A 278 3.96 1.56 -13.27
N ALA A 279 2.93 0.84 -13.70
CA ALA A 279 2.98 0.10 -14.97
C ALA A 279 3.22 1.01 -16.20
N HIS A 280 3.06 2.33 -16.06
CA HIS A 280 3.24 3.31 -17.14
C HIS A 280 4.45 4.25 -16.98
N ASN A 281 5.09 4.26 -15.80
CA ASN A 281 6.19 5.19 -15.49
C ASN A 281 7.52 4.47 -15.25
N ASP A 282 7.62 3.20 -15.63
CA ASP A 282 8.68 2.32 -15.15
C ASP A 282 10.08 2.80 -15.59
N ASP A 283 10.26 3.31 -16.80
CA ASP A 283 11.61 3.71 -17.27
C ASP A 283 12.07 5.07 -16.73
N THR A 284 11.19 6.07 -16.62
CA THR A 284 11.52 7.39 -16.05
C THR A 284 11.65 7.32 -14.53
N LEU A 285 10.66 6.68 -13.88
CA LEU A 285 10.78 5.74 -12.76
C LEU A 285 12.17 5.28 -12.33
N LYS A 286 12.56 4.16 -12.95
CA LYS A 286 13.82 3.44 -12.83
C LYS A 286 14.98 4.38 -13.04
N THR A 287 14.96 5.24 -14.05
CA THR A 287 16.06 6.19 -14.29
C THR A 287 16.20 7.21 -13.16
N ALA A 288 15.10 7.75 -12.61
CA ALA A 288 15.12 8.66 -11.47
C ALA A 288 15.51 7.94 -10.17
N LYS A 289 15.03 6.70 -9.97
CA LYS A 289 15.47 5.83 -8.87
C LYS A 289 16.94 5.49 -8.96
N LEU A 290 17.44 5.14 -10.14
CA LEU A 290 18.84 4.88 -10.42
C LEU A 290 19.64 6.14 -10.17
N LYS A 291 19.22 7.29 -10.70
CA LYS A 291 19.86 8.59 -10.45
C LYS A 291 19.88 8.98 -8.98
N ARG A 292 18.82 8.69 -8.20
CA ARG A 292 18.78 8.95 -6.76
C ARG A 292 19.60 7.94 -5.96
N ALA A 293 19.62 6.67 -6.35
CA ALA A 293 20.46 5.65 -5.75
C ALA A 293 21.94 5.95 -6.04
N MET A 294 22.26 6.29 -7.28
CA MET A 294 23.57 6.81 -7.69
C MET A 294 23.89 8.09 -6.94
N ALA A 295 22.98 9.04 -6.78
CA ALA A 295 23.22 10.25 -5.98
C ALA A 295 23.31 9.97 -4.47
N LYS A 296 22.76 8.88 -3.94
CA LYS A 296 23.00 8.43 -2.55
C LYS A 296 24.38 7.77 -2.41
N VAL A 297 24.79 6.97 -3.39
CA VAL A 297 26.12 6.31 -3.44
C VAL A 297 27.24 7.30 -3.77
N GLU A 298 26.98 8.30 -4.63
CA GLU A 298 27.92 9.35 -5.07
C GLU A 298 27.85 10.60 -4.18
N GLY A 299 26.68 10.88 -3.57
CA GLY A 299 26.46 11.92 -2.58
C GLY A 299 26.85 11.52 -1.16
N GLU A 300 27.14 10.23 -0.92
CA GLU A 300 28.14 9.80 0.06
C GLU A 300 29.54 10.23 -0.41
N LYS A 301 29.76 11.53 -0.53
CA LYS A 301 31.12 12.08 -0.62
C LYS A 301 31.80 11.90 0.73
N SER A 302 32.63 10.86 0.80
CA SER A 302 33.95 10.88 1.43
C SER A 302 33.99 11.28 2.91
N SER A 303 33.50 10.40 3.78
CA SER A 303 34.32 10.09 4.95
C SER A 303 35.56 9.37 4.40
N LYS A 304 36.70 10.06 4.26
CA LYS A 304 37.97 9.35 4.12
C LYS A 304 37.98 8.34 5.25
N SER A 305 38.06 7.04 4.94
CA SER A 305 37.90 6.03 5.97
C SER A 305 38.87 6.35 7.11
N ALA A 306 38.45 6.18 8.36
CA ALA A 306 39.32 6.47 9.50
C ALA A 306 40.69 5.75 9.35
N LEU A 307 40.72 4.61 8.64
CA LEU A 307 41.94 3.94 8.18
C LEU A 307 42.77 4.78 7.19
N GLN A 308 42.19 5.30 6.10
CA GLN A 308 42.93 6.16 5.14
C GLN A 308 43.49 7.43 5.77
N LEU A 309 42.84 7.98 6.81
CA LEU A 309 43.36 9.08 7.61
C LEU A 309 44.45 8.64 8.61
N LEU A 310 44.35 7.43 9.17
CA LEU A 310 45.37 6.84 10.05
C LEU A 310 46.70 6.58 9.33
N PHE A 311 46.64 6.26 8.03
CA PHE A 311 47.79 5.85 7.22
C PHE A 311 48.34 6.95 6.30
N ALA A 312 47.96 8.21 6.50
CA ALA A 312 48.53 9.37 5.78
C ALA A 312 49.95 9.72 6.29
N TYR A 313 50.87 8.75 6.24
CA TYR A 313 52.25 8.84 6.71
C TYR A 313 53.01 10.01 6.08
N ASP A 314 52.76 10.30 4.81
CA ASP A 314 53.42 11.38 4.08
C ASP A 314 53.09 12.76 4.66
N LYS A 315 51.85 12.96 5.15
CA LYS A 315 51.42 14.23 5.78
C LYS A 315 51.97 14.39 7.19
N LEU A 316 52.15 13.29 7.93
CA LEU A 316 52.80 13.30 9.24
C LEU A 316 54.29 13.63 9.11
N LYS A 317 54.95 13.11 8.07
CA LYS A 317 56.36 13.39 7.77
C LYS A 317 56.59 14.84 7.33
N GLU A 318 55.63 15.44 6.63
CA GLU A 318 55.65 16.85 6.24
C GLU A 318 55.51 17.79 7.46
N LEU A 319 54.64 17.44 8.42
CA LEU A 319 54.52 18.16 9.70
C LEU A 319 55.77 18.03 10.58
N GLU A 320 56.44 16.87 10.54
CA GLU A 320 57.68 16.62 11.27
C GLU A 320 58.83 17.48 10.71
N ARG A 321 58.95 17.59 9.37
CA ARG A 321 59.90 18.51 8.72
C ARG A 321 59.63 19.99 9.05
N MET A 322 58.36 20.40 9.06
CA MET A 322 57.98 21.78 9.39
C MET A 322 58.27 22.17 10.84
N LYS A 323 58.29 21.19 11.76
CA LYS A 323 58.69 21.39 13.16
C LYS A 323 60.20 21.59 13.30
N ASP A 324 60.99 20.86 12.51
CA ASP A 324 62.45 21.00 12.49
C ASP A 324 62.89 22.37 11.93
N ASP A 325 62.06 22.99 11.09
CA ASP A 325 62.26 24.34 10.54
C ASP A 325 61.74 25.48 11.47
N SER A 326 61.39 25.18 12.73
CA SER A 326 60.96 26.16 13.76
C SER A 326 59.71 27.00 13.41
N ILE A 327 58.80 26.46 12.60
CA ILE A 327 57.52 27.11 12.26
C ILE A 327 56.47 26.75 13.31
N ASP A 328 55.75 27.75 13.86
CA ASP A 328 54.66 27.52 14.83
C ASP A 328 53.42 26.90 14.15
N ILE A 329 53.45 25.57 14.11
CA ILE A 329 52.44 24.67 13.56
C ILE A 329 51.04 24.81 14.17
N LEU A 330 50.86 25.45 15.33
CA LEU A 330 49.55 25.57 15.99
C LEU A 330 48.60 26.58 15.32
N THR A 331 49.13 27.44 14.46
CA THR A 331 48.34 28.46 13.76
C THR A 331 47.80 28.01 12.40
N LEU A 332 48.24 26.85 11.91
CA LEU A 332 47.84 26.33 10.60
C LEU A 332 46.43 25.69 10.63
N PRO A 333 45.58 25.93 9.61
CA PRO A 333 44.23 25.37 9.52
C PRO A 333 44.16 23.83 9.65
N LEU A 334 45.20 23.12 9.18
CA LEU A 334 45.30 21.66 9.28
C LEU A 334 45.36 21.16 10.73
N CYS A 335 45.99 21.90 11.65
CA CYS A 335 46.11 21.51 13.05
C CYS A 335 44.77 21.61 13.79
N LYS A 336 43.84 22.49 13.36
CA LYS A 336 42.48 22.55 13.94
C LYS A 336 41.67 21.28 13.65
N GLU A 337 41.83 20.67 12.47
CA GLU A 337 41.19 19.38 12.15
C GLU A 337 41.79 18.24 12.96
N CYS A 338 43.11 18.18 13.12
CA CYS A 338 43.76 17.17 13.97
C CYS A 338 43.34 17.28 15.44
N VAL A 339 43.22 18.50 15.99
CA VAL A 339 42.73 18.74 17.36
C VAL A 339 41.26 18.33 17.52
N PHE A 340 40.42 18.56 16.50
CA PHE A 340 39.04 18.10 16.50
C PHE A 340 38.94 16.57 16.54
N ILE A 341 39.76 15.88 15.71
CA ILE A 341 39.84 14.42 15.67
C ILE A 341 40.27 13.86 17.03
N ILE A 342 41.28 14.44 17.69
CA ILE A 342 41.73 14.04 19.03
C ILE A 342 40.61 14.20 20.06
N LYS A 343 39.87 15.32 20.04
CA LYS A 343 38.72 15.53 20.95
C LYS A 343 37.61 14.49 20.74
N SER A 344 37.34 14.07 19.50
CA SER A 344 36.38 13.00 19.22
C SER A 344 36.84 11.61 19.67
N THR A 345 38.15 11.32 19.68
CA THR A 345 38.67 10.04 20.19
C THR A 345 38.58 9.89 21.72
N ALA A 346 38.54 10.98 22.49
CA ALA A 346 38.31 10.93 23.94
C ALA A 346 36.91 10.39 24.32
N ASN A 347 35.92 10.56 23.44
CA ASN A 347 34.56 10.05 23.65
C ASN A 347 34.45 8.52 23.46
N LEU A 348 35.35 7.91 22.68
CA LEU A 348 35.48 6.46 22.54
C LEU A 348 35.96 5.79 23.85
N GLY A 349 36.77 6.49 24.65
CA GLY A 349 37.16 6.02 25.99
C GLY A 349 35.99 5.96 26.98
N LYS A 350 35.02 6.87 26.85
CA LYS A 350 33.79 6.91 27.67
C LYS A 350 32.83 5.78 27.28
N ALA A 351 32.70 5.51 25.98
CA ALA A 351 31.93 4.38 25.45
C ALA A 351 32.55 3.02 25.82
N LYS A 352 33.88 2.87 25.79
CA LYS A 352 34.57 1.65 26.26
C LYS A 352 34.36 1.37 27.75
N ARG A 353 34.32 2.41 28.62
CA ARG A 353 34.02 2.25 30.06
C ARG A 353 32.57 1.85 30.32
N GLN A 354 31.62 2.33 29.50
CA GLN A 354 30.21 1.92 29.58
C GLN A 354 29.98 0.47 29.13
N ILE A 355 30.77 -0.03 28.16
CA ILE A 355 30.75 -1.42 27.71
C ILE A 355 31.45 -2.37 28.70
N ALA A 356 32.41 -1.88 29.49
CA ALA A 356 33.12 -2.64 30.52
C ALA A 356 32.28 -2.93 31.77
N ASN A 357 31.18 -2.19 32.01
CA ASN A 357 30.29 -2.37 33.17
C ASN A 357 29.09 -3.31 32.91
N VAL A 358 29.15 -4.14 31.86
CA VAL A 358 28.16 -5.19 31.61
C VAL A 358 28.65 -6.47 32.29
N ASP A 359 27.95 -6.90 33.35
CA ASP A 359 28.28 -8.04 34.22
C ASP A 359 28.85 -9.26 33.48
N GLU A 360 29.97 -9.74 33.99
CA GLU A 360 30.79 -10.85 33.48
C GLU A 360 29.98 -12.16 33.37
N GLU A 361 28.98 -12.34 34.24
CA GLU A 361 28.07 -13.49 34.28
C GLU A 361 27.18 -13.61 33.01
N LYS A 362 26.82 -12.48 32.39
CA LYS A 362 26.03 -12.46 31.15
C LYS A 362 26.88 -12.76 29.91
N ARG A 363 28.19 -12.53 29.97
CA ARG A 363 29.12 -12.86 28.87
C ARG A 363 29.40 -14.36 28.79
N GLU A 364 29.51 -15.05 29.92
CA GLU A 364 29.70 -16.51 29.94
C GLU A 364 28.45 -17.29 29.51
N GLN A 365 27.23 -16.83 29.87
CA GLN A 365 25.99 -17.42 29.37
C GLN A 365 25.83 -17.28 27.84
N PHE A 366 26.36 -16.20 27.26
CA PHE A 366 26.30 -15.99 25.81
C PHE A 366 27.38 -16.81 25.08
N ALA A 367 28.60 -16.88 25.63
CA ALA A 367 29.69 -17.67 25.06
C ALA A 367 29.39 -19.19 25.08
N SER A 368 28.81 -19.71 26.17
CA SER A 368 28.41 -21.13 26.26
C SER A 368 27.32 -21.52 25.26
N LYS A 369 26.31 -20.66 25.04
CA LYS A 369 25.26 -20.91 24.04
C LYS A 369 25.77 -20.88 22.60
N THR A 370 26.76 -20.03 22.30
CA THR A 370 27.28 -19.85 20.94
C THR A 370 28.25 -20.97 20.55
N SER A 371 29.03 -21.50 21.49
CA SER A 371 29.93 -22.64 21.25
C SER A 371 29.19 -23.95 20.96
N TYR A 372 28.02 -24.18 21.55
CA TYR A 372 27.20 -25.38 21.26
C TYR A 372 26.62 -25.36 19.83
N THR A 373 26.39 -24.18 19.27
CA THR A 373 25.80 -24.01 17.93
C THR A 373 26.83 -24.08 16.79
N MET A 374 28.11 -23.78 17.04
CA MET A 374 29.16 -23.84 16.01
C MET A 374 29.70 -25.26 15.77
N VAL A 375 29.73 -26.14 16.78
CA VAL A 375 30.22 -27.52 16.61
C VAL A 375 29.26 -28.37 15.76
N TYR A 376 27.95 -28.15 15.85
CA TYR A 376 26.96 -28.87 15.03
C TYR A 376 26.94 -28.43 13.56
N ARG A 377 27.35 -27.20 13.24
CA ARG A 377 27.37 -26.70 11.85
C ARG A 377 28.64 -27.07 11.06
N GLN A 378 29.73 -27.46 11.72
CA GLN A 378 30.95 -27.91 11.03
C GLN A 378 30.96 -29.38 10.61
N ALA A 379 30.08 -30.23 11.15
CA ALA A 379 30.09 -31.68 10.88
C ALA A 379 29.32 -32.11 9.61
N HIS A 380 28.40 -31.31 9.05
CA HIS A 380 27.55 -31.76 7.93
C HIS A 380 27.82 -31.12 6.55
N CYS A 381 28.84 -30.27 6.39
CA CYS A 381 29.20 -29.68 5.09
C CYS A 381 30.37 -30.36 4.37
N ARG A 382 30.83 -31.55 4.80
CA ARG A 382 31.85 -32.32 4.08
C ARG A 382 31.34 -33.72 3.72
N TYR A 383 30.41 -33.84 2.76
CA TYR A 383 30.28 -35.03 1.93
C TYR A 383 29.47 -34.68 0.65
N ARG A 384 30.18 -34.50 -0.46
CA ARG A 384 29.73 -34.87 -1.81
C ARG A 384 30.95 -35.39 -2.58
N PRO A 385 31.01 -36.68 -2.94
CA PRO A 385 31.93 -37.16 -3.95
C PRO A 385 31.42 -36.81 -5.36
N ILE A 386 32.36 -36.86 -6.30
CA ILE A 386 32.31 -36.59 -7.74
C ILE A 386 31.20 -37.36 -8.44
#